data_AF-A0A5M3WA93-F1
#
_entry.id   AF-A0A5M3WA93-F1
#
_cell.length_a   1.000
_cell.length_b   1.000
_cell.length_c   1.000
_cell.angle_alpha   90.00
_cell.angle_beta   90.00
_cell.angle_gamma   90.00
#
_symmetry.space_group_name_H-M   'P 1'
#
loop_
_entity.id
_entity.type
_entity.pdbx_description
1 polymer ?
#
loop_
_entity_poly.entity_id
_entity_poly.type
_entity_poly.pdbx_seq_one_letter_code
_entity_poly.pdbx_strand_id
1 'polypeptide(L)'
;MLRRLPITAPPATGETVKSYLQRLAALNGVDYPEIWDWVSEPEVPGKPRRIVVGPRLADLTGYPADRLGQALPELRKGLDWQLLRDTPQHPCPQCAARHPGGQVIRLFALHHYACRRHGYWIGPPDIGEGPHLPYLAGLPEVLQAQRRHNRLVRERGPVAAFDGIIHAFRVLTGIWRLGPAETHGTSDWWHWDRRVDLLIPKNQARELFSHSRCYAALYPEAVTIAALLTTPFWRTKATFPFGDADTDDRWDFTAEFGRRIGIEEYYPDDPNHPVHLWADHHASQPPMGPAKVFLDRRRHTSDGTAKTDQRLIDGHHKSAAIFAKRRFAANALTYHHHTMAPVIDTYLPRPGPYARQRTRLAAEAAAPANP
;
A
#
# COMPACT_ATOMS: atom_id res chain seq x y z
N MET A 1 37.23 -20.45 2.19
CA MET A 1 36.07 -21.35 1.99
C MET A 1 35.42 -21.56 3.35
N LEU A 2 34.15 -21.19 3.50
CA LEU A 2 33.44 -21.35 4.77
C LEU A 2 32.95 -22.80 4.92
N ARG A 3 32.96 -23.33 6.14
CA ARG A 3 32.36 -24.64 6.42
C ARG A 3 30.85 -24.52 6.33
N ARG A 4 30.21 -25.45 5.61
CA ARG A 4 28.75 -25.49 5.47
C ARG A 4 28.08 -25.74 6.83
N LEU A 5 26.96 -25.05 7.07
CA LEU A 5 26.11 -25.28 8.24
C LEU A 5 25.49 -26.69 8.24
N PRO A 6 25.31 -27.32 9.40
CA PRO A 6 24.62 -28.61 9.51
C PRO A 6 23.18 -28.60 8.98
N ILE A 7 22.41 -27.54 9.30
CA ILE A 7 21.00 -27.40 8.92
C ILE A 7 20.85 -26.18 8.01
N THR A 8 20.57 -26.43 6.73
CA THR A 8 20.45 -25.39 5.70
C THR A 8 19.02 -25.38 5.15
N ALA A 9 18.09 -24.72 5.84
CA ALA A 9 16.72 -24.56 5.36
C ALA A 9 16.68 -23.59 4.16
N PRO A 10 15.82 -23.81 3.15
CA PRO A 10 15.75 -22.93 2.00
C PRO A 10 15.13 -21.57 2.36
N PRO A 11 15.60 -20.47 1.74
CA PRO A 11 14.97 -19.17 1.88
C PRO A 11 13.57 -19.15 1.27
N ALA A 12 12.68 -18.32 1.82
CA ALA A 12 11.41 -18.00 1.17
C ALA A 12 11.64 -16.97 0.05
N THR A 13 10.83 -17.01 -1.02
CA THR A 13 10.96 -16.06 -2.14
C THR A 13 10.70 -14.62 -1.68
N GLY A 14 11.58 -13.67 -1.93
CA GLY A 14 11.43 -12.31 -1.41
C GLY A 14 11.73 -12.18 0.09
N GLU A 15 12.26 -13.20 0.76
CA GLU A 15 12.71 -13.09 2.16
C GLU A 15 13.87 -12.11 2.28
N THR A 16 13.90 -11.30 3.34
CA THR A 16 15.04 -10.42 3.59
C THR A 16 16.24 -11.24 4.04
N VAL A 17 17.44 -10.78 3.68
CA VAL A 17 18.69 -11.46 4.07
C VAL A 17 18.78 -11.58 5.58
N LYS A 18 18.41 -10.55 6.34
CA LYS A 18 18.41 -10.62 7.81
C LYS A 18 17.50 -11.72 8.34
N SER A 19 16.25 -11.80 7.87
CA SER A 19 15.29 -12.84 8.27
C SER A 19 15.86 -14.23 7.99
N TYR A 20 16.42 -14.43 6.80
CA TYR A 20 17.01 -15.70 6.42
C TYR A 20 18.18 -16.09 7.31
N LEU A 21 19.11 -15.18 7.59
CA LEU A 21 20.26 -15.45 8.46
C LEU A 21 19.85 -15.69 9.91
N GLN A 22 18.88 -14.95 10.45
CA GLN A 22 18.34 -15.20 11.80
C GLN A 22 17.74 -16.61 11.90
N ARG A 23 17.04 -17.06 10.86
CA ARG A 23 16.50 -18.42 10.83
C ARG A 23 17.57 -19.49 10.75
N LEU A 24 18.60 -19.28 9.93
CA LEU A 24 19.75 -20.18 9.89
C LEU A 24 20.49 -20.23 11.22
N ALA A 25 20.66 -19.09 11.89
CA ALA A 25 21.28 -18.98 13.21
C ALA A 25 20.51 -19.82 14.24
N ALA A 26 19.20 -19.59 14.34
CA ALA A 26 18.32 -20.33 15.24
C ALA A 26 18.32 -21.85 14.97
N LEU A 27 18.34 -22.27 13.71
CA LEU A 27 18.36 -23.70 13.36
C LEU A 27 19.67 -24.40 13.76
N ASN A 28 20.78 -23.67 13.82
CA ASN A 28 22.10 -24.24 14.07
C ASN A 28 22.62 -23.93 15.49
N GLY A 29 21.82 -23.28 16.34
CA GLY A 29 22.24 -22.89 17.69
C GLY A 29 23.40 -21.89 17.71
N VAL A 30 23.49 -21.05 16.67
CA VAL A 30 24.52 -20.02 16.52
C VAL A 30 23.88 -18.64 16.67
N ASP A 31 24.63 -17.67 17.15
CA ASP A 31 24.15 -16.30 17.26
C ASP A 31 24.10 -15.59 15.90
N TYR A 32 23.08 -14.74 15.71
CA TYR A 32 22.92 -13.98 14.46
C TYR A 32 24.14 -13.12 14.08
N PRO A 33 24.78 -12.35 15.00
CA PRO A 33 25.97 -11.58 14.67
C PRO A 33 27.12 -12.43 14.12
N GLU A 34 27.28 -13.66 14.61
CA GLU A 34 28.35 -14.55 14.18
C GLU A 34 28.14 -15.01 12.73
N ILE A 35 26.94 -15.50 12.39
CA ILE A 35 26.60 -15.84 11.01
C ILE A 35 26.71 -14.61 10.10
N TRP A 36 26.24 -13.44 10.57
CA TRP A 36 26.34 -12.20 9.83
C TRP A 36 27.79 -11.88 9.49
N ASP A 37 28.72 -12.00 10.44
CA ASP A 37 30.14 -11.71 10.22
C ASP A 37 30.81 -12.66 9.22
N TRP A 38 30.44 -13.95 9.23
CA TRP A 38 30.96 -14.93 8.27
C TRP A 38 30.62 -14.59 6.82
N VAL A 39 29.39 -14.14 6.56
CA VAL A 39 28.88 -13.93 5.20
C VAL A 39 28.92 -12.49 4.74
N SER A 40 29.36 -11.55 5.58
CA SER A 40 29.39 -10.12 5.23
C SER A 40 30.79 -9.56 5.08
N GLU A 41 30.88 -8.41 4.44
CA GLU A 41 32.09 -7.59 4.36
C GLU A 41 31.72 -6.10 4.35
N PRO A 42 32.66 -5.19 4.68
CA PRO A 42 32.42 -3.75 4.56
C PRO A 42 31.97 -3.39 3.13
N GLU A 43 30.88 -2.65 3.00
CA GLU A 43 30.37 -2.16 1.71
C GLU A 43 31.38 -1.22 1.04
N VAL A 44 32.08 -0.44 1.87
CA VAL A 44 33.17 0.46 1.48
C VAL A 44 34.31 0.27 2.48
N PRO A 45 35.57 0.14 2.03
CA PRO A 45 36.73 0.03 2.92
C PRO A 45 36.74 1.14 3.99
N GLY A 46 36.93 0.76 5.25
CA GLY A 46 36.97 1.69 6.38
C GLY A 46 35.61 2.26 6.82
N LYS A 47 34.49 1.84 6.21
CA LYS A 47 33.15 2.23 6.66
C LYS A 47 32.51 1.11 7.49
N PRO A 48 31.69 1.46 8.51
CA PRO A 48 31.10 0.47 9.43
C PRO A 48 29.98 -0.36 8.78
N ARG A 49 29.42 0.09 7.64
CA ARG A 49 28.32 -0.58 6.97
C ARG A 49 28.81 -1.83 6.25
N ARG A 50 28.13 -2.95 6.47
CA ARG A 50 28.45 -4.26 5.89
C ARG A 50 27.34 -4.75 4.96
N ILE A 51 27.73 -5.46 3.91
CA ILE A 51 26.83 -6.13 2.96
C ILE A 51 27.11 -7.63 2.93
N VAL A 52 26.10 -8.41 2.61
CA VAL A 52 26.25 -9.87 2.48
C VAL A 52 26.83 -10.22 1.12
N VAL A 53 27.84 -11.08 1.14
CA VAL A 53 28.56 -11.57 -0.04
C VAL A 53 27.90 -12.86 -0.49
N GLY A 54 27.21 -12.81 -1.63
CA GLY A 54 26.46 -13.95 -2.19
C GLY A 54 27.25 -15.26 -2.24
N PRO A 55 28.49 -15.27 -2.78
CA PRO A 55 29.34 -16.47 -2.77
C PRO A 55 29.63 -17.05 -1.38
N ARG A 56 29.86 -16.20 -0.36
CA ARG A 56 30.09 -16.69 1.01
C ARG A 56 28.83 -17.33 1.60
N LEU A 57 27.67 -16.75 1.34
CA LEU A 57 26.40 -17.34 1.76
C LEU A 57 26.11 -18.66 1.02
N ALA A 58 26.51 -18.76 -0.25
CA ALA A 58 26.44 -20.00 -1.02
C ALA A 58 27.32 -21.09 -0.40
N ASP A 59 28.57 -20.78 -0.06
CA ASP A 59 29.47 -21.71 0.65
C ASP A 59 28.88 -22.17 1.99
N LEU A 60 28.35 -21.23 2.78
CA LEU A 60 27.79 -21.49 4.10
C LEU A 60 26.54 -22.40 4.04
N THR A 61 25.70 -22.23 3.02
CA THR A 61 24.40 -22.92 2.92
C THR A 61 24.40 -24.12 1.97
N GLY A 62 25.38 -24.20 1.08
CA GLY A 62 25.41 -25.15 -0.03
C GLY A 62 24.37 -24.89 -1.12
N TYR A 63 23.64 -23.76 -1.08
CA TYR A 63 22.75 -23.36 -2.18
C TYR A 63 23.51 -22.54 -3.22
N PRO A 64 23.25 -22.75 -4.53
CA PRO A 64 23.85 -21.93 -5.57
C PRO A 64 23.55 -20.44 -5.37
N ALA A 65 24.53 -19.57 -5.61
CA ALA A 65 24.40 -18.13 -5.46
C ALA A 65 23.22 -17.56 -6.28
N ASP A 66 22.98 -18.09 -7.48
CA ASP A 66 21.85 -17.67 -8.32
C ASP A 66 20.50 -18.01 -7.70
N ARG A 67 20.38 -19.19 -7.07
CA ARG A 67 19.16 -19.59 -6.35
C ARG A 67 18.92 -18.69 -5.14
N LEU A 68 19.99 -18.31 -4.43
CA LEU A 68 19.92 -17.36 -3.33
C LEU A 68 19.50 -15.98 -3.84
N GLY A 69 20.04 -15.48 -4.95
CA GLY A 69 19.63 -14.20 -5.56
C GLY A 69 18.20 -14.19 -6.10
N GLN A 70 17.67 -15.34 -6.52
CA GLN A 70 16.26 -15.47 -6.87
C GLN A 70 15.34 -15.39 -5.64
N ALA A 71 15.78 -15.89 -4.48
CA ALA A 71 14.97 -15.89 -3.27
C ALA A 71 15.16 -14.63 -2.40
N LEU A 72 16.36 -14.05 -2.34
CA LEU A 72 16.72 -12.96 -1.45
C LEU A 72 16.91 -11.66 -2.27
N PRO A 73 15.98 -10.69 -2.19
CA PRO A 73 16.03 -9.47 -3.01
C PRO A 73 17.35 -8.73 -2.92
N GLU A 74 17.97 -8.66 -1.74
CA GLU A 74 19.23 -7.94 -1.52
C GLU A 74 20.44 -8.58 -2.22
N LEU A 75 20.35 -9.84 -2.65
CA LEU A 75 21.40 -10.52 -3.42
C LEU A 75 21.11 -10.54 -4.92
N ARG A 76 19.94 -10.06 -5.34
CA ARG A 76 19.51 -10.11 -6.73
C ARG A 76 20.16 -9.00 -7.55
N LYS A 77 20.89 -9.38 -8.60
CA LYS A 77 21.43 -8.43 -9.59
C LYS A 77 20.30 -7.85 -10.46
N GLY A 78 20.34 -6.55 -10.73
CA GLY A 78 19.39 -5.87 -11.62
C GLY A 78 17.95 -5.80 -11.09
N LEU A 79 17.74 -5.98 -9.78
CA LEU A 79 16.41 -5.84 -9.19
C LEU A 79 15.95 -4.39 -9.24
N ASP A 80 14.77 -4.17 -9.83
CA ASP A 80 14.07 -2.90 -9.73
C ASP A 80 13.37 -2.80 -8.36
N TRP A 81 14.00 -2.03 -7.47
CA TRP A 81 13.50 -1.78 -6.12
C TRP A 81 12.20 -0.98 -6.09
N GLN A 82 11.88 -0.24 -7.16
CA GLN A 82 10.62 0.51 -7.25
C GLN A 82 9.42 -0.40 -7.44
N LEU A 83 9.61 -1.68 -7.78
CA LEU A 83 8.52 -2.65 -7.93
C LEU A 83 8.20 -3.40 -6.63
N LEU A 84 8.98 -3.16 -5.58
CA LEU A 84 8.81 -3.75 -4.27
C LEU A 84 8.31 -2.70 -3.28
N ARG A 85 7.59 -3.18 -2.25
CA ARG A 85 7.24 -2.35 -1.10
C ARG A 85 8.51 -1.91 -0.37
N ASP A 86 8.47 -0.71 0.15
CA ASP A 86 9.59 -0.12 0.89
C ASP A 86 9.78 -0.74 2.29
N THR A 87 8.73 -1.35 2.84
CA THR A 87 8.69 -1.89 4.20
C THR A 87 8.56 -3.41 4.15
N PRO A 88 9.52 -4.16 4.73
CA PRO A 88 9.41 -5.62 4.88
C PRO A 88 8.28 -6.01 5.82
N GLN A 89 7.63 -7.13 5.53
CA GLN A 89 6.37 -7.53 6.18
C GLN A 89 6.33 -9.03 6.46
N HIS A 90 5.51 -9.40 7.44
CA HIS A 90 5.16 -10.79 7.66
C HIS A 90 4.38 -11.34 6.45
N PRO A 91 4.74 -12.53 5.93
CA PRO A 91 3.90 -13.24 4.98
C PRO A 91 2.69 -13.87 5.65
N CYS A 92 1.76 -14.33 4.82
CA CYS A 92 0.73 -15.28 5.22
C CYS A 92 1.30 -16.38 6.15
N PRO A 93 0.70 -16.63 7.33
CA PRO A 93 1.23 -17.59 8.30
C PRO A 93 1.38 -19.00 7.73
N GLN A 94 0.44 -19.42 6.89
CA GLN A 94 0.47 -20.75 6.24
C GLN A 94 1.57 -20.88 5.18
N CYS A 95 1.95 -19.77 4.53
CA CYS A 95 3.14 -19.76 3.68
C CYS A 95 4.41 -19.78 4.53
N ALA A 96 4.43 -19.02 5.64
CA ALA A 96 5.57 -18.90 6.54
C ALA A 96 5.90 -20.24 7.22
N ALA A 97 4.90 -21.00 7.64
CA ALA A 97 5.04 -22.26 8.36
C ALA A 97 5.87 -23.34 7.63
N ARG A 98 6.05 -23.20 6.30
CA ARG A 98 6.89 -24.10 5.50
C ARG A 98 8.39 -23.88 5.69
N HIS A 99 8.76 -22.85 6.41
CA HIS A 99 10.11 -22.34 6.50
C HIS A 99 10.54 -22.37 7.98
N PRO A 100 11.27 -23.41 8.41
CA PRO A 100 11.64 -23.59 9.82
C PRO A 100 12.71 -22.58 10.24
N GLY A 101 12.94 -22.48 11.55
CA GLY A 101 13.98 -21.61 12.13
C GLY A 101 13.49 -20.27 12.66
N GLY A 102 12.18 -20.01 12.66
CA GLY A 102 11.61 -18.78 13.21
C GLY A 102 10.84 -17.97 12.18
N GLN A 103 10.71 -16.67 12.45
CA GLN A 103 9.87 -15.78 11.65
C GLN A 103 10.47 -15.51 10.26
N VAL A 104 9.62 -15.51 9.25
CA VAL A 104 9.96 -15.09 7.88
C VAL A 104 9.50 -13.65 7.70
N ILE A 105 10.38 -12.78 7.22
CA ILE A 105 10.07 -11.40 6.82
C ILE A 105 10.37 -11.24 5.33
N ARG A 106 9.43 -10.68 4.57
CA ARG A 106 9.54 -10.58 3.09
C ARG A 106 9.32 -9.17 2.58
N LEU A 107 9.96 -8.88 1.46
CA LEU A 107 9.58 -7.79 0.57
C LEU A 107 8.58 -8.31 -0.45
N PHE A 108 7.41 -7.68 -0.48
CA PHE A 108 6.35 -7.99 -1.43
C PHE A 108 6.40 -7.05 -2.62
N ALA A 109 5.97 -7.53 -3.78
CA ALA A 109 5.67 -6.65 -4.91
C ALA A 109 4.57 -5.65 -4.52
N LEU A 110 4.62 -4.45 -5.09
CA LEU A 110 3.69 -3.36 -4.77
C LEU A 110 2.21 -3.79 -4.86
N HIS A 111 1.88 -4.64 -5.82
CA HIS A 111 0.52 -5.09 -6.11
C HIS A 111 0.04 -6.32 -5.31
N HIS A 112 0.86 -6.91 -4.43
CA HIS A 112 0.52 -8.15 -3.72
C HIS A 112 -0.09 -7.88 -2.34
N TYR A 113 -1.41 -7.67 -2.29
CA TYR A 113 -2.15 -7.33 -1.07
C TYR A 113 -2.80 -8.53 -0.38
N ALA A 114 -3.08 -9.63 -1.08
CA ALA A 114 -3.71 -10.81 -0.48
C ALA A 114 -3.06 -12.13 -0.90
N CYS A 115 -2.92 -13.05 0.06
CA CYS A 115 -2.58 -14.43 -0.18
C CYS A 115 -3.76 -15.18 -0.80
N ARG A 116 -3.79 -15.31 -2.12
CA ARG A 116 -4.85 -16.04 -2.81
C ARG A 116 -4.93 -17.54 -2.49
N ARG A 117 -3.83 -18.14 -2.03
CA ARG A 117 -3.76 -19.57 -1.73
C ARG A 117 -4.40 -19.91 -0.38
N HIS A 118 -4.17 -19.07 0.63
CA HIS A 118 -4.57 -19.37 2.01
C HIS A 118 -5.57 -18.34 2.58
N GLY A 119 -5.96 -17.31 1.82
CA GLY A 119 -6.99 -16.37 2.22
C GLY A 119 -6.57 -15.40 3.31
N TYR A 120 -5.35 -14.85 3.27
CA TYR A 120 -4.89 -13.85 4.24
C TYR A 120 -4.65 -12.50 3.57
N TRP A 121 -4.96 -11.41 4.25
CA TRP A 121 -4.54 -10.08 3.86
C TRP A 121 -3.07 -9.86 4.23
N ILE A 122 -2.26 -9.38 3.29
CA ILE A 122 -0.80 -9.24 3.39
C ILE A 122 -0.37 -7.77 3.48
N GLY A 123 -1.17 -6.80 3.08
CA GLY A 123 -0.84 -5.41 3.40
C GLY A 123 -1.83 -4.41 2.84
N PRO A 124 -1.64 -3.10 3.07
CA PRO A 124 -0.48 -2.49 3.72
C PRO A 124 -0.39 -2.86 5.22
N PRO A 125 0.83 -2.92 5.79
CA PRO A 125 1.03 -3.31 7.18
C PRO A 125 0.59 -2.19 8.12
N ASP A 126 -0.01 -2.52 9.27
CA ASP A 126 -0.31 -1.50 10.29
C ASP A 126 0.84 -1.35 11.31
N ILE A 127 0.79 -0.27 12.07
CA ILE A 127 1.70 0.01 13.20
C ILE A 127 1.53 -1.10 14.24
N GLY A 128 2.63 -1.75 14.61
CA GLY A 128 2.64 -2.73 15.69
C GLY A 128 1.88 -4.03 15.39
N GLU A 129 1.36 -4.23 14.17
CA GLU A 129 0.82 -5.54 13.77
C GLU A 129 1.98 -6.54 13.75
N GLY A 130 2.04 -7.38 14.78
CA GLY A 130 2.84 -8.61 14.79
C GLY A 130 2.34 -9.58 13.69
N PRO A 131 2.56 -10.89 13.82
CA PRO A 131 2.23 -11.86 12.76
C PRO A 131 0.72 -12.08 12.52
N HIS A 132 -0.17 -11.28 13.15
CA HIS A 132 -1.63 -11.45 13.14
C HIS A 132 -2.29 -10.83 11.91
N LEU A 133 -1.93 -11.35 10.74
CA LEU A 133 -2.54 -10.97 9.47
C LEU A 133 -4.04 -11.31 9.44
N PRO A 134 -4.91 -10.42 8.93
CA PRO A 134 -6.34 -10.69 8.83
C PRO A 134 -6.64 -11.90 7.95
N TYR A 135 -7.44 -12.84 8.48
CA TYR A 135 -7.97 -13.94 7.70
C TYR A 135 -9.23 -13.49 6.93
N LEU A 136 -9.31 -13.83 5.65
CA LEU A 136 -10.32 -13.37 4.69
C LEU A 136 -11.45 -14.40 4.49
N ALA A 137 -11.74 -15.21 5.50
CA ALA A 137 -12.89 -16.11 5.44
C ALA A 137 -14.18 -15.32 5.20
N GLY A 138 -15.02 -15.82 4.29
CA GLY A 138 -16.27 -15.16 3.91
C GLY A 138 -16.11 -13.92 3.02
N LEU A 139 -14.89 -13.62 2.55
CA LEU A 139 -14.56 -12.46 1.71
C LEU A 139 -13.93 -12.85 0.36
N PRO A 140 -14.57 -13.72 -0.45
CA PRO A 140 -14.03 -14.14 -1.74
C PRO A 140 -13.77 -12.98 -2.71
N GLU A 141 -14.54 -11.89 -2.61
CA GLU A 141 -14.40 -10.68 -3.42
C GLU A 141 -13.04 -9.99 -3.24
N VAL A 142 -12.43 -10.05 -2.04
CA VAL A 142 -11.09 -9.51 -1.77
C VAL A 142 -10.03 -10.33 -2.53
N LEU A 143 -10.19 -11.65 -2.58
CA LEU A 143 -9.30 -12.53 -3.33
C LEU A 143 -9.49 -12.39 -4.85
N GLN A 144 -10.70 -12.13 -5.30
CA GLN A 144 -11.00 -11.81 -6.71
C GLN A 144 -10.42 -10.45 -7.09
N ALA A 145 -10.49 -9.45 -6.20
CA ALA A 145 -9.84 -8.16 -6.38
C ALA A 145 -8.32 -8.32 -6.59
N GLN A 146 -7.64 -9.19 -5.83
CA GLN A 146 -6.23 -9.50 -6.08
C GLN A 146 -5.98 -10.08 -7.48
N ARG A 147 -6.88 -10.89 -8.03
CA ARG A 147 -6.78 -11.40 -9.41
C ARG A 147 -6.90 -10.28 -10.42
N ARG A 148 -7.87 -9.39 -10.23
CA ARG A 148 -8.11 -8.21 -11.08
C ARG A 148 -6.92 -7.25 -11.01
N HIS A 149 -6.36 -7.03 -9.83
CA HIS A 149 -5.16 -6.20 -9.65
C HIS A 149 -3.95 -6.81 -10.38
N ASN A 150 -3.73 -8.13 -10.28
CA ASN A 150 -2.67 -8.79 -11.05
C ASN A 150 -2.88 -8.70 -12.56
N ARG A 151 -4.14 -8.60 -13.04
CA ARG A 151 -4.45 -8.37 -14.45
C ARG A 151 -4.13 -6.93 -14.83
N LEU A 152 -4.56 -5.97 -14.02
CA LEU A 152 -4.27 -4.54 -14.21
C LEU A 152 -2.76 -4.28 -14.33
N VAL A 153 -1.94 -4.90 -13.48
CA VAL A 153 -0.47 -4.82 -13.56
C VAL A 153 0.07 -5.35 -14.89
N ARG A 154 -0.50 -6.44 -15.42
CA ARG A 154 -0.09 -7.02 -16.71
C ARG A 154 -0.50 -6.14 -17.89
N GLU A 155 -1.66 -5.49 -17.81
CA GLU A 155 -2.23 -4.68 -18.90
C GLU A 155 -1.69 -3.25 -18.93
N ARG A 156 -1.43 -2.66 -17.77
CA ARG A 156 -1.04 -1.24 -17.62
C ARG A 156 0.38 -1.03 -17.11
N GLY A 157 1.07 -2.11 -16.74
CA GLY A 157 2.36 -2.05 -16.07
C GLY A 157 2.24 -1.80 -14.57
N PRO A 158 3.30 -2.12 -13.80
CA PRO A 158 3.28 -2.06 -12.35
C PRO A 158 3.20 -0.65 -11.77
N VAL A 159 3.84 0.34 -12.42
CA VAL A 159 3.84 1.74 -11.96
C VAL A 159 2.45 2.35 -12.07
N ALA A 160 1.78 2.21 -13.22
CA ALA A 160 0.42 2.72 -13.40
C ALA A 160 -0.58 2.03 -12.48
N ALA A 161 -0.49 0.69 -12.34
CA ALA A 161 -1.34 -0.04 -11.42
C ALA A 161 -1.13 0.39 -9.95
N PHE A 162 0.11 0.66 -9.54
CA PHE A 162 0.42 1.19 -8.22
C PHE A 162 -0.16 2.59 -8.00
N ASP A 163 0.09 3.52 -8.92
CA ASP A 163 -0.47 4.88 -8.87
C ASP A 163 -2.00 4.84 -8.75
N GLY A 164 -2.65 4.07 -9.63
CA GLY A 164 -4.09 3.89 -9.65
C GLY A 164 -4.66 3.33 -8.36
N ILE A 165 -4.03 2.30 -7.76
CA ILE A 165 -4.55 1.70 -6.53
C ILE A 165 -4.40 2.63 -5.32
N ILE A 166 -3.30 3.38 -5.23
CA ILE A 166 -3.12 4.35 -4.13
C ILE A 166 -4.13 5.49 -4.25
N HIS A 167 -4.33 6.05 -5.45
CA HIS A 167 -5.34 7.08 -5.66
C HIS A 167 -6.76 6.56 -5.44
N ALA A 168 -7.07 5.34 -5.89
CA ALA A 168 -8.37 4.72 -5.65
C ALA A 168 -8.65 4.55 -4.15
N PHE A 169 -7.69 4.02 -3.38
CA PHE A 169 -7.83 3.97 -1.93
C PHE A 169 -8.05 5.36 -1.33
N ARG A 170 -7.32 6.38 -1.78
CA ARG A 170 -7.44 7.74 -1.23
C ARG A 170 -8.83 8.32 -1.48
N VAL A 171 -9.29 8.27 -2.73
CA VAL A 171 -10.63 8.75 -3.11
C VAL A 171 -11.70 8.04 -2.29
N LEU A 172 -11.66 6.71 -2.22
CA LEU A 172 -12.65 5.92 -1.47
C LEU A 172 -12.59 6.17 0.04
N THR A 173 -11.40 6.35 0.63
CA THR A 173 -11.29 6.74 2.04
C THR A 173 -11.86 8.12 2.29
N GLY A 174 -11.67 9.06 1.35
CA GLY A 174 -12.28 10.38 1.42
C GLY A 174 -13.80 10.30 1.37
N ILE A 175 -14.37 9.52 0.45
CA ILE A 175 -15.82 9.30 0.33
C ILE A 175 -16.37 8.68 1.62
N TRP A 176 -15.68 7.68 2.17
CA TRP A 176 -16.08 7.05 3.43
C TRP A 176 -16.03 8.03 4.62
N ARG A 177 -15.24 9.12 4.54
CA ARG A 177 -15.20 10.17 5.55
C ARG A 177 -16.46 11.02 5.59
N LEU A 178 -16.99 11.38 4.42
CA LEU A 178 -18.16 12.25 4.26
C LEU A 178 -19.40 11.58 4.87
N GLY A 179 -19.43 10.25 4.84
CA GLY A 179 -20.50 9.46 5.45
C GLY A 179 -21.81 9.54 4.65
N PRO A 180 -22.90 8.92 5.15
CA PRO A 180 -24.13 8.73 4.38
C PRO A 180 -24.94 10.00 4.13
N ALA A 181 -24.76 11.03 4.98
CA ALA A 181 -25.58 12.24 4.95
C ALA A 181 -25.23 13.17 3.78
N GLU A 182 -23.98 13.14 3.31
CA GLU A 182 -23.47 14.03 2.27
C GLU A 182 -23.44 13.38 0.88
N THR A 183 -23.73 12.08 0.76
CA THR A 183 -23.53 11.34 -0.50
C THR A 183 -24.80 11.09 -1.33
N HIS A 184 -25.99 11.59 -0.95
CA HIS A 184 -27.31 11.33 -1.57
C HIS A 184 -28.01 10.00 -1.22
N GLY A 185 -27.80 9.49 0.00
CA GLY A 185 -28.71 8.59 0.72
C GLY A 185 -29.36 7.42 -0.05
N THR A 186 -28.70 6.27 -0.09
CA THR A 186 -29.38 5.01 0.25
C THR A 186 -28.49 4.17 1.19
N SER A 187 -29.10 3.41 2.09
CA SER A 187 -28.40 2.63 3.12
C SER A 187 -27.63 1.42 2.59
N ASP A 188 -27.87 1.04 1.33
CA ASP A 188 -27.31 -0.18 0.72
C ASP A 188 -25.91 0.05 0.10
N TRP A 189 -25.41 1.29 0.18
CA TRP A 189 -24.23 1.80 -0.51
C TRP A 189 -22.89 1.27 -0.02
N TRP A 190 -22.84 0.80 1.21
CA TRP A 190 -21.57 0.45 1.84
C TRP A 190 -21.32 -1.05 1.76
N HIS A 191 -21.07 -1.57 0.55
CA HIS A 191 -20.59 -2.95 0.39
C HIS A 191 -19.36 -3.24 1.27
N TRP A 192 -18.56 -2.23 1.57
CA TRP A 192 -17.46 -2.34 2.52
C TRP A 192 -17.89 -2.38 3.99
N ASP A 193 -19.06 -1.88 4.40
CA ASP A 193 -19.52 -1.97 5.80
C ASP A 193 -19.71 -3.42 6.23
N ARG A 194 -20.30 -4.25 5.36
CA ARG A 194 -20.38 -5.70 5.59
C ARG A 194 -19.00 -6.31 5.80
N ARG A 195 -18.03 -5.96 4.95
CA ARG A 195 -16.65 -6.48 5.05
C ARG A 195 -15.94 -5.97 6.30
N VAL A 196 -16.18 -4.71 6.65
CA VAL A 196 -15.70 -4.07 7.87
C VAL A 196 -16.26 -4.79 9.10
N ASP A 197 -17.55 -5.13 9.12
CA ASP A 197 -18.16 -5.86 10.23
C ASP A 197 -17.65 -7.31 10.34
N LEU A 198 -17.29 -7.94 9.22
CA LEU A 198 -16.63 -9.27 9.22
C LEU A 198 -15.17 -9.20 9.70
N LEU A 199 -14.42 -8.18 9.31
CA LEU A 199 -13.00 -8.02 9.66
C LEU A 199 -12.77 -7.40 11.03
N ILE A 200 -13.68 -6.52 11.44
CA ILE A 200 -13.64 -5.74 12.68
C ILE A 200 -15.05 -5.73 13.31
N PRO A 201 -15.50 -6.86 13.90
CA PRO A 201 -16.78 -6.94 14.58
C PRO A 201 -16.99 -5.81 15.59
N LYS A 202 -18.22 -5.28 15.68
CA LYS A 202 -18.54 -4.10 16.50
C LYS A 202 -18.14 -4.26 17.98
N ASN A 203 -18.35 -5.46 18.54
CA ASN A 203 -17.98 -5.79 19.93
C ASN A 203 -16.46 -5.89 20.17
N GLN A 204 -15.66 -6.05 19.12
CA GLN A 204 -14.20 -6.16 19.18
C GLN A 204 -13.50 -4.98 18.48
N ALA A 205 -14.22 -3.91 18.20
CA ALA A 205 -13.73 -2.84 17.34
C ALA A 205 -12.49 -2.11 17.88
N ARG A 206 -12.27 -2.06 19.19
CA ARG A 206 -11.06 -1.45 19.77
C ARG A 206 -9.82 -2.34 19.65
N GLU A 207 -10.02 -3.64 19.67
CA GLU A 207 -8.94 -4.65 19.68
C GLU A 207 -8.53 -5.03 18.27
N LEU A 208 -9.52 -5.19 17.39
CA LEU A 208 -9.31 -5.63 16.01
C LEU A 208 -9.20 -4.47 15.02
N PHE A 209 -9.40 -3.22 15.43
CA PHE A 209 -9.20 -2.11 14.49
C PHE A 209 -7.76 -2.11 13.98
N SER A 210 -7.64 -2.08 12.65
CA SER A 210 -6.39 -1.78 12.00
C SER A 210 -6.64 -1.12 10.65
N HIS A 211 -5.74 -0.22 10.24
CA HIS A 211 -5.77 0.38 8.90
C HIS A 211 -5.72 -0.71 7.83
N SER A 212 -4.90 -1.74 8.07
CA SER A 212 -4.76 -2.92 7.24
C SER A 212 -6.11 -3.59 6.97
N ARG A 213 -6.92 -3.86 8.00
CA ARG A 213 -8.28 -4.42 7.85
C ARG A 213 -9.23 -3.49 7.11
N CYS A 214 -9.15 -2.18 7.35
CA CYS A 214 -9.98 -1.21 6.63
C CYS A 214 -9.63 -1.16 5.13
N TYR A 215 -8.34 -1.20 4.78
CA TYR A 215 -7.92 -1.33 3.38
C TYR A 215 -8.38 -2.64 2.75
N ALA A 216 -8.35 -3.75 3.49
CA ALA A 216 -8.87 -5.03 3.02
C ALA A 216 -10.36 -4.93 2.66
N ALA A 217 -11.14 -4.19 3.46
CA ALA A 217 -12.55 -3.96 3.19
C ALA A 217 -12.80 -3.07 1.96
N LEU A 218 -11.96 -2.06 1.72
CA LEU A 218 -12.08 -1.18 0.53
C LEU A 218 -11.47 -1.78 -0.74
N TYR A 219 -10.67 -2.83 -0.63
CA TYR A 219 -9.85 -3.32 -1.73
C TYR A 219 -10.63 -3.71 -3.00
N PRO A 220 -11.81 -4.36 -2.91
CA PRO A 220 -12.59 -4.68 -4.11
C PRO A 220 -12.94 -3.46 -4.97
N GLU A 221 -13.43 -2.39 -4.36
CA GLU A 221 -13.78 -1.14 -5.01
C GLU A 221 -12.51 -0.39 -5.44
N ALA A 222 -11.47 -0.39 -4.60
CA ALA A 222 -10.20 0.26 -4.92
C ALA A 222 -9.59 -0.31 -6.21
N VAL A 223 -9.64 -1.64 -6.42
CA VAL A 223 -9.15 -2.25 -7.67
C VAL A 223 -10.04 -1.88 -8.88
N THR A 224 -11.36 -1.83 -8.69
CA THR A 224 -12.29 -1.43 -9.76
C THR A 224 -12.04 0.02 -10.19
N ILE A 225 -11.89 0.92 -9.23
CA ILE A 225 -11.59 2.33 -9.46
C ILE A 225 -10.17 2.50 -10.01
N ALA A 226 -9.17 1.77 -9.51
CA ALA A 226 -7.82 1.82 -10.06
C ALA A 226 -7.79 1.52 -11.57
N ALA A 227 -8.60 0.57 -12.05
CA ALA A 227 -8.73 0.31 -13.47
C ALA A 227 -9.33 1.49 -14.27
N LEU A 228 -10.21 2.28 -13.65
CA LEU A 228 -10.75 3.52 -14.23
C LEU A 228 -9.64 4.59 -14.28
N LEU A 229 -9.00 4.88 -13.13
CA LEU A 229 -8.01 5.95 -12.98
C LEU A 229 -6.73 5.72 -13.79
N THR A 230 -6.47 4.49 -14.23
CA THR A 230 -5.32 4.13 -15.08
C THR A 230 -5.65 4.10 -16.58
N THR A 231 -6.91 4.29 -16.96
CA THR A 231 -7.32 4.28 -18.37
C THR A 231 -7.16 5.68 -18.97
N PRO A 232 -6.37 5.85 -20.04
CA PRO A 232 -6.10 7.18 -20.63
C PRO A 232 -7.37 7.95 -21.00
N PHE A 233 -8.35 7.29 -21.62
CA PHE A 233 -9.64 7.89 -21.98
C PHE A 233 -10.33 8.56 -20.78
N TRP A 234 -10.45 7.85 -19.66
CA TRP A 234 -11.10 8.36 -18.46
C TRP A 234 -10.28 9.43 -17.74
N ARG A 235 -8.95 9.34 -17.80
CA ARG A 235 -8.08 10.40 -17.29
C ARG A 235 -8.26 11.69 -18.08
N THR A 236 -8.32 11.61 -19.41
CA THR A 236 -8.60 12.77 -20.26
C THR A 236 -9.94 13.40 -19.93
N LYS A 237 -11.01 12.60 -19.86
CA LYS A 237 -12.34 13.07 -19.44
C LYS A 237 -12.34 13.75 -18.07
N ALA A 238 -11.60 13.23 -17.11
CA ALA A 238 -11.49 13.84 -15.78
C ALA A 238 -10.79 15.22 -15.78
N THR A 239 -10.01 15.58 -16.82
CA THR A 239 -9.32 16.87 -16.88
C THR A 239 -10.20 18.05 -17.32
N PHE A 240 -11.42 17.79 -17.80
CA PHE A 240 -12.31 18.84 -18.26
C PHE A 240 -12.83 19.72 -17.10
N PRO A 241 -13.21 20.99 -17.37
CA PRO A 241 -13.84 21.85 -16.39
C PRO A 241 -15.14 21.24 -15.85
N PHE A 242 -15.53 21.65 -14.66
CA PHE A 242 -16.87 21.36 -14.13
C PHE A 242 -17.83 22.49 -14.51
N GLY A 243 -19.04 22.17 -14.97
CA GLY A 243 -20.14 23.14 -15.11
C GLY A 243 -20.43 23.70 -16.51
N ASP A 244 -19.90 23.10 -17.58
CA ASP A 244 -20.37 23.39 -18.94
C ASP A 244 -21.15 22.17 -19.48
N ALA A 245 -22.47 22.30 -19.50
CA ALA A 245 -23.40 21.23 -19.88
C ALA A 245 -23.25 20.79 -21.35
N ASP A 246 -22.62 21.61 -22.19
CA ASP A 246 -22.41 21.31 -23.61
C ASP A 246 -21.07 20.60 -23.88
N THR A 247 -20.15 20.55 -22.91
CA THR A 247 -18.79 19.94 -23.05
C THR A 247 -18.47 18.87 -22.01
N ASP A 248 -19.50 18.11 -21.65
CA ASP A 248 -19.60 17.49 -20.35
C ASP A 248 -18.87 16.14 -20.13
N ASP A 249 -17.58 16.13 -20.47
CA ASP A 249 -16.74 14.95 -20.33
C ASP A 249 -16.42 14.62 -18.85
N ARG A 250 -16.47 15.60 -17.95
CA ARG A 250 -16.18 15.36 -16.53
C ARG A 250 -17.37 14.71 -15.81
N TRP A 251 -18.61 15.07 -16.16
CA TRP A 251 -19.77 14.42 -15.59
C TRP A 251 -19.88 12.95 -16.06
N ASP A 252 -19.47 12.65 -17.30
CA ASP A 252 -19.32 11.26 -17.79
C ASP A 252 -18.32 10.44 -16.95
N PHE A 253 -17.19 11.04 -16.58
CA PHE A 253 -16.21 10.39 -15.71
C PHE A 253 -16.77 10.10 -14.32
N THR A 254 -17.47 11.06 -13.70
CA THR A 254 -18.08 10.84 -12.37
C THR A 254 -19.21 9.82 -12.44
N ALA A 255 -20.04 9.84 -13.47
CA ALA A 255 -21.09 8.85 -13.69
C ALA A 255 -20.50 7.42 -13.79
N GLU A 256 -19.45 7.24 -14.60
CA GLU A 256 -18.77 5.95 -14.71
C GLU A 256 -18.08 5.54 -13.40
N PHE A 257 -17.51 6.49 -12.66
CA PHE A 257 -16.96 6.25 -11.33
C PHE A 257 -18.04 5.69 -10.40
N GLY A 258 -19.19 6.36 -10.33
CA GLY A 258 -20.35 5.93 -9.55
C GLY A 258 -20.82 4.54 -9.94
N ARG A 259 -21.08 4.33 -11.23
CA ARG A 259 -21.56 3.05 -11.76
C ARG A 259 -20.65 1.88 -11.36
N ARG A 260 -19.33 2.10 -11.34
CA ARG A 260 -18.33 1.09 -10.94
C ARG A 260 -18.33 0.75 -9.45
N ILE A 261 -18.84 1.63 -8.60
CA ILE A 261 -19.03 1.39 -7.17
C ILE A 261 -20.50 1.15 -6.81
N GLY A 262 -21.38 1.00 -7.79
CA GLY A 262 -22.79 0.67 -7.60
C GLY A 262 -23.70 1.89 -7.34
N ILE A 263 -23.28 3.09 -7.72
CA ILE A 263 -24.06 4.33 -7.59
C ILE A 263 -24.48 4.81 -8.97
N GLU A 264 -25.78 4.77 -9.26
CA GLU A 264 -26.34 5.10 -10.58
C GLU A 264 -26.30 6.60 -10.86
N GLU A 265 -26.61 7.43 -9.86
CA GLU A 265 -26.60 8.89 -9.95
C GLU A 265 -25.48 9.48 -9.08
N TYR A 266 -24.22 9.29 -9.49
CA TYR A 266 -23.07 9.78 -8.73
C TYR A 266 -22.54 11.11 -9.27
N TYR A 267 -22.99 12.17 -8.63
CA TYR A 267 -22.77 13.54 -9.08
C TYR A 267 -22.46 14.45 -7.89
N PRO A 268 -21.24 14.39 -7.33
CA PRO A 268 -20.91 15.19 -6.15
C PRO A 268 -20.79 16.67 -6.52
N ASP A 269 -21.63 17.52 -5.94
CA ASP A 269 -21.63 18.98 -6.19
C ASP A 269 -20.50 19.72 -5.45
N ASP A 270 -19.94 19.13 -4.39
CA ASP A 270 -18.86 19.76 -3.61
C ASP A 270 -17.55 19.77 -4.42
N PRO A 271 -16.97 20.94 -4.75
CA PRO A 271 -15.69 21.01 -5.45
C PRO A 271 -14.53 20.40 -4.64
N ASN A 272 -14.68 20.24 -3.33
CA ASN A 272 -13.71 19.56 -2.46
C ASN A 272 -13.94 18.06 -2.35
N HIS A 273 -14.91 17.51 -3.08
CA HIS A 273 -15.17 16.08 -3.09
C HIS A 273 -13.89 15.33 -3.54
N PRO A 274 -13.51 14.21 -2.90
CA PRO A 274 -12.27 13.49 -3.17
C PRO A 274 -12.03 13.13 -4.65
N VAL A 275 -13.11 12.87 -5.39
CA VAL A 275 -13.05 12.59 -6.83
C VAL A 275 -12.61 13.82 -7.64
N HIS A 276 -13.09 15.01 -7.27
CA HIS A 276 -12.72 16.26 -7.92
C HIS A 276 -11.30 16.66 -7.58
N LEU A 277 -10.91 16.52 -6.31
CA LEU A 277 -9.54 16.76 -5.88
C LEU A 277 -8.54 15.84 -6.61
N TRP A 278 -8.88 14.56 -6.83
CA TRP A 278 -8.02 13.70 -7.65
C TRP A 278 -7.95 14.19 -9.10
N ALA A 279 -9.08 14.52 -9.71
CA ALA A 279 -9.15 14.95 -11.10
C ALA A 279 -8.31 16.23 -11.34
N ASP A 280 -8.47 17.25 -10.49
CA ASP A 280 -7.80 18.55 -10.63
C ASP A 280 -6.28 18.46 -10.44
N HIS A 281 -5.81 17.54 -9.58
CA HIS A 281 -4.40 17.46 -9.20
C HIS A 281 -3.62 16.34 -9.91
N HIS A 282 -4.29 15.28 -10.35
CA HIS A 282 -3.61 14.05 -10.76
C HIS A 282 -4.04 13.48 -12.11
N ALA A 283 -5.23 13.78 -12.64
CA ALA A 283 -5.68 13.15 -13.88
C ALA A 283 -4.74 13.42 -15.08
N SER A 284 -4.19 14.64 -15.16
CA SER A 284 -3.25 15.06 -16.20
C SER A 284 -1.79 14.65 -15.95
N GLN A 285 -1.47 14.18 -14.75
CA GLN A 285 -0.09 13.82 -14.40
C GLN A 285 0.27 12.43 -14.95
N PRO A 286 1.54 12.15 -15.25
CA PRO A 286 1.97 10.79 -15.52
C PRO A 286 1.85 9.93 -14.23
N PRO A 287 1.67 8.60 -14.35
CA PRO A 287 1.62 7.73 -13.18
C PRO A 287 2.91 7.78 -12.36
N MET A 288 2.79 7.87 -11.03
CA MET A 288 3.93 7.98 -10.13
C MET A 288 4.26 6.65 -9.46
N GLY A 289 5.56 6.35 -9.36
CA GLY A 289 6.07 5.22 -8.58
C GLY A 289 6.12 5.54 -7.08
N PRO A 290 6.57 4.59 -6.25
CA PRO A 290 6.75 4.84 -4.82
C PRO A 290 7.85 5.88 -4.57
N ALA A 291 7.59 6.86 -3.68
CA ALA A 291 8.56 7.91 -3.35
C ALA A 291 9.80 7.41 -2.60
N LYS A 292 9.71 6.25 -1.95
CA LYS A 292 10.81 5.60 -1.22
C LYS A 292 10.88 4.14 -1.61
N VAL A 293 12.08 3.60 -1.64
CA VAL A 293 12.31 2.15 -1.80
C VAL A 293 12.89 1.56 -0.51
N PHE A 294 12.93 0.23 -0.44
CA PHE A 294 13.47 -0.47 0.72
C PHE A 294 14.89 -0.04 1.09
N LEU A 295 15.74 0.22 0.09
CA LEU A 295 17.12 0.67 0.32
C LEU A 295 17.19 2.00 1.07
N ASP A 296 16.24 2.91 0.86
CA ASP A 296 16.17 4.19 1.59
C ASP A 296 15.84 3.95 3.06
N ARG A 297 14.85 3.08 3.35
CA ARG A 297 14.47 2.74 4.73
C ARG A 297 15.55 1.97 5.47
N ARG A 298 16.19 1.01 4.81
CA ARG A 298 17.28 0.21 5.39
C ARG A 298 18.49 1.07 5.80
N ARG A 299 18.67 2.27 5.25
CA ARG A 299 19.70 3.19 5.72
C ARG A 299 19.41 3.73 7.13
N HIS A 300 18.16 3.71 7.57
CA HIS A 300 17.73 4.23 8.87
C HIS A 300 17.50 3.14 9.92
N THR A 301 17.19 1.90 9.53
CA THR A 301 17.03 0.75 10.43
C THR A 301 17.71 -0.50 9.87
N SER A 302 18.27 -1.35 10.73
CA SER A 302 19.12 -2.49 10.32
C SER A 302 18.41 -3.50 9.41
N ASP A 303 17.08 -3.54 9.46
CA ASP A 303 16.24 -4.43 8.67
C ASP A 303 15.20 -3.72 7.81
N GLY A 304 15.19 -2.38 7.78
CA GLY A 304 14.19 -1.60 7.06
C GLY A 304 12.78 -1.65 7.67
N THR A 305 12.58 -2.31 8.83
CA THR A 305 11.34 -2.21 9.59
C THR A 305 11.25 -0.83 10.23
N ALA A 306 10.04 -0.26 10.29
CA ALA A 306 9.84 1.03 10.94
C ALA A 306 10.00 0.88 12.45
N LYS A 307 10.74 1.79 13.09
CA LYS A 307 10.73 1.87 14.55
C LYS A 307 9.31 2.21 14.99
N THR A 308 8.74 1.40 15.87
CA THR A 308 7.45 1.70 16.47
C THR A 308 7.67 2.77 17.53
N ASP A 309 7.10 3.96 17.32
CA ASP A 309 7.11 5.08 18.25
C ASP A 309 5.85 5.01 19.13
N GLN A 310 5.98 5.28 20.43
CA GLN A 310 4.84 5.35 21.35
C GLN A 310 3.76 6.32 20.85
N ARG A 311 4.16 7.43 20.22
CA ARG A 311 3.21 8.38 19.63
C ARG A 311 2.34 7.76 18.53
N LEU A 312 2.92 6.86 17.73
CA LEU A 312 2.19 6.14 16.68
C LEU A 312 1.21 5.13 17.28
N ILE A 313 1.61 4.43 18.34
CA ILE A 313 0.75 3.53 19.11
C ILE A 313 -0.44 4.30 19.70
N ASP A 314 -0.20 5.42 20.36
CA ASP A 314 -1.24 6.24 20.96
C ASP A 314 -2.22 6.79 19.90
N GLY A 315 -1.69 7.19 18.74
CA GLY A 315 -2.49 7.61 17.58
C GLY A 315 -3.37 6.48 17.04
N HIS A 316 -2.84 5.26 16.97
CA HIS A 316 -3.61 4.07 16.59
C HIS A 316 -4.75 3.81 17.59
N HIS A 317 -4.48 3.83 18.90
CA HIS A 317 -5.53 3.63 19.92
C HIS A 317 -6.63 4.70 19.87
N LYS A 318 -6.27 5.97 19.64
CA LYS A 318 -7.27 7.04 19.43
C LYS A 318 -8.14 6.76 18.21
N SER A 319 -7.53 6.30 17.11
CA SER A 319 -8.24 5.94 15.89
C SER A 319 -9.18 4.76 16.11
N ALA A 320 -8.72 3.73 16.81
CA ALA A 320 -9.53 2.58 17.21
C ALA A 320 -10.74 3.00 18.07
N ALA A 321 -10.56 3.93 19.01
CA ALA A 321 -11.63 4.43 19.85
C ALA A 321 -12.67 5.25 19.06
N ILE A 322 -12.24 6.07 18.10
CA ILE A 322 -13.14 6.82 17.20
C ILE A 322 -13.90 5.84 16.30
N PHE A 323 -13.20 4.89 15.70
CA PHE A 323 -13.78 3.88 14.84
C PHE A 323 -14.82 3.02 15.57
N ALA A 324 -14.53 2.59 16.81
CA ALA A 324 -15.48 1.84 17.62
C ALA A 324 -16.79 2.60 17.86
N LYS A 325 -16.75 3.93 17.93
CA LYS A 325 -17.93 4.78 18.14
C LYS A 325 -18.67 5.10 16.84
N ARG A 326 -17.93 5.46 15.79
CA ARG A 326 -18.51 6.07 14.57
C ARG A 326 -18.47 5.18 13.34
N ARG A 327 -17.74 4.06 13.40
CA ARG A 327 -17.60 3.05 12.33
C ARG A 327 -17.06 3.57 10.99
N PHE A 328 -16.48 4.77 10.95
CA PHE A 328 -15.67 5.24 9.83
C PHE A 328 -14.20 5.35 10.24
N ALA A 329 -13.29 4.91 9.36
CA ALA A 329 -11.84 4.88 9.60
C ALA A 329 -11.07 5.95 8.79
N ALA A 330 -11.78 6.79 8.05
CA ALA A 330 -11.21 7.62 6.99
C ALA A 330 -10.11 8.61 7.42
N ASN A 331 -10.27 9.27 8.58
CA ASN A 331 -9.26 10.20 9.09
C ASN A 331 -7.95 9.49 9.45
N ALA A 332 -8.02 8.21 9.86
CA ALA A 332 -6.86 7.42 10.20
C ALA A 332 -6.20 6.83 8.92
N LEU A 333 -7.00 6.47 7.91
CA LEU A 333 -6.53 5.92 6.64
C LEU A 333 -5.86 6.96 5.72
N THR A 334 -6.34 8.21 5.70
CA THR A 334 -5.79 9.28 4.85
C THR A 334 -4.32 9.59 5.17
N TYR A 335 -3.91 9.41 6.43
CA TYR A 335 -2.55 9.70 6.90
C TYR A 335 -1.73 8.44 7.17
N HIS A 336 -2.18 7.27 6.69
CA HIS A 336 -1.45 6.05 6.93
C HIS A 336 -0.13 6.02 6.14
N HIS A 337 0.95 6.33 6.87
CA HIS A 337 2.31 6.53 6.34
C HIS A 337 2.87 5.34 5.54
N HIS A 338 2.34 4.12 5.73
CA HIS A 338 2.85 2.93 5.04
C HIS A 338 2.12 2.61 3.73
N THR A 339 0.97 3.23 3.47
CA THR A 339 0.22 3.05 2.21
C THR A 339 0.26 4.29 1.33
N MET A 340 0.13 5.48 1.93
CA MET A 340 -0.14 6.72 1.18
C MET A 340 1.00 7.73 1.19
N ALA A 341 2.04 7.54 2.02
CA ALA A 341 3.21 8.43 2.02
C ALA A 341 3.87 8.62 0.63
N PRO A 342 3.86 7.65 -0.30
CA PRO A 342 4.37 7.88 -1.66
C PRO A 342 3.67 8.98 -2.45
N VAL A 343 2.42 9.32 -2.11
CA VAL A 343 1.55 10.24 -2.85
C VAL A 343 1.18 11.48 -2.01
N ILE A 344 1.52 11.50 -0.71
CA ILE A 344 1.16 12.62 0.20
C ILE A 344 2.04 13.85 -0.03
N ASP A 345 3.31 13.71 -0.41
CA ASP A 345 4.20 14.87 -0.60
C ASP A 345 3.79 15.80 -1.76
N THR A 346 2.87 15.38 -2.63
CA THR A 346 2.30 16.19 -3.72
C THR A 346 0.92 16.79 -3.42
N TYR A 347 0.30 16.49 -2.27
CA TYR A 347 -1.06 16.93 -1.93
C TYR A 347 -1.13 18.16 -1.00
N LEU A 348 0.01 18.68 -0.53
CA LEU A 348 0.05 20.03 0.04
C LEU A 348 0.13 21.01 -1.13
N PRO A 349 -0.93 21.78 -1.40
CA PRO A 349 -1.02 22.56 -2.62
C PRO A 349 0.03 23.68 -2.60
N ARG A 350 0.96 23.67 -3.56
CA ARG A 350 1.02 24.86 -4.39
C ARG A 350 -0.22 24.79 -5.28
N PRO A 351 -1.12 25.77 -5.27
CA PRO A 351 -2.31 25.70 -6.10
C PRO A 351 -1.87 25.38 -7.52
N GLY A 352 -2.44 24.30 -8.08
CA GLY A 352 -2.24 23.94 -9.47
C GLY A 352 -2.62 25.13 -10.36
N PRO A 353 -2.14 25.18 -11.61
CA PRO A 353 -2.46 26.28 -12.52
C PRO A 353 -3.97 26.56 -12.60
N TYR A 354 -4.80 25.51 -12.49
CA TYR A 354 -6.26 25.62 -12.48
C TYR A 354 -6.85 26.25 -11.21
N ALA A 355 -6.32 25.92 -10.03
CA ALA A 355 -6.73 26.55 -8.78
C ALA A 355 -6.37 28.05 -8.77
N ARG A 356 -5.20 28.42 -9.33
CA ARG A 356 -4.81 29.82 -9.51
C ARG A 356 -5.69 30.54 -10.51
N GLN A 357 -6.09 29.85 -11.58
CA GLN A 357 -6.99 30.40 -12.59
C GLN A 357 -8.39 30.63 -12.02
N ARG A 358 -8.92 29.72 -11.18
CA ARG A 358 -10.17 29.96 -10.44
C ARG A 358 -10.06 31.11 -9.44
N THR A 359 -8.98 31.20 -8.66
CA THR A 359 -8.78 32.32 -7.73
C THR A 359 -8.64 33.65 -8.46
N ARG A 360 -7.97 33.65 -9.62
CA ARG A 360 -7.82 34.82 -10.49
C ARG A 360 -9.16 35.23 -11.11
N LEU A 361 -9.91 34.30 -11.70
CA LEU A 361 -11.21 34.57 -12.30
C LEU A 361 -12.24 35.01 -11.25
N ALA A 362 -12.22 34.43 -10.05
CA ALA A 362 -13.04 34.88 -8.93
C ALA A 362 -12.65 36.29 -8.43
N ALA A 363 -11.35 36.61 -8.41
CA ALA A 363 -10.87 37.95 -8.08
C ALA A 363 -11.19 38.99 -9.16
N GLU A 364 -11.14 38.60 -10.43
CA GLU A 364 -11.51 39.43 -11.59
C GLU A 364 -13.04 39.67 -11.64
N ALA A 365 -13.86 38.68 -11.25
CA ALA A 365 -15.31 38.83 -11.15
C ALA A 365 -15.78 39.62 -9.92
N ALA A 366 -14.97 39.64 -8.85
CA ALA A 366 -15.25 40.40 -7.63
C ALA A 366 -14.69 41.83 -7.65
N ALA A 367 -13.92 42.20 -8.70
CA ALA A 367 -13.44 43.56 -8.87
C ALA A 367 -14.64 44.47 -9.22
N PRO A 368 -14.91 45.54 -8.45
CA PRO A 368 -15.95 46.49 -8.81
C PRO A 368 -15.59 47.11 -10.17
N ALA A 369 -16.56 47.15 -11.09
CA ALA A 369 -16.42 47.86 -12.34
C ALA A 369 -16.04 49.31 -12.01
N ASN A 370 -14.82 49.71 -12.38
CA ASN A 370 -14.40 51.10 -12.26
C ASN A 370 -15.32 51.93 -13.19
N PRO A 371 -16.00 52.96 -12.67
CA PRO A 371 -16.88 53.82 -13.46
C PRO A 371 -16.13 54.60 -14.55
#